data_AF-A0A7S1XL37-F1
#
_entry.id   AF-A0A7S1XL37-F1
#
_cell.length_a   1.000
_cell.length_b   1.000
_cell.length_c   1.000
_cell.angle_alpha   90.00
_cell.angle_beta   90.00
_cell.angle_gamma   90.00
#
_symmetry.space_group_name_H-M   'P 1'
#
loop_
_entity.id
_entity.type
_entity.pdbx_description
1 polymer ?
#
loop_
_entity_poly.entity_id
_entity_poly.type
_entity_poly.pdbx_seq_one_letter_code
_entity_poly.pdbx_strand_id
1 'polypeptide(L)'
;MLGEEQWAWLEQQLAAPAVDVQLYLVGAGLQMLPDDRAIGETWGRFPRARARLMDLVSRAAAPAVLLSGDVHYSEITDVRCRANSTGGVKDIAEVTASGMTHSWGEPKGFMGHNVFNKLGDVGAAISYFVNDILNPRGFELTQRVLGCAYRRDNLEDYTAERGFGVVDIEWGEAGTPPRVTTKIVGKDGATLLERDLSYSNAATEGSSAGSDSFDCGPLHEVSDLQRVLQKVVAIGIILLVFGSMLHVLLFVLTLPWTLLRLWTRRKITPKEKKQQ
;
A
#
# COMPACT_ATOMS: atom_id res chain seq x y z
N MET A 1 18.76 -9.12 3.34
CA MET A 1 18.09 -8.57 4.53
C MET A 1 18.55 -9.37 5.74
N LEU A 2 18.17 -10.64 5.86
CA LEU A 2 18.76 -11.55 6.86
C LEU A 2 20.10 -12.13 6.37
N GLY A 3 20.97 -12.49 7.31
CA GLY A 3 22.18 -13.28 7.05
C GLY A 3 21.87 -14.78 6.92
N GLU A 4 22.78 -15.57 6.35
CA GLU A 4 22.52 -17.00 6.09
C GLU A 4 22.26 -17.81 7.37
N GLU A 5 22.91 -17.48 8.49
CA GLU A 5 22.64 -18.13 9.78
C GLU A 5 21.20 -17.88 10.26
N GLN A 6 20.70 -16.65 10.08
CA GLN A 6 19.31 -16.30 10.42
C GLN A 6 18.32 -17.00 9.49
N TRP A 7 18.65 -17.13 8.21
CA TRP A 7 17.83 -17.89 7.28
C TRP A 7 17.76 -19.37 7.63
N ALA A 8 18.89 -20.01 7.88
CA ALA A 8 18.94 -21.41 8.28
C ALA A 8 18.15 -21.66 9.57
N TRP A 9 18.27 -20.76 10.55
CA TRP A 9 17.48 -20.82 11.78
C TRP A 9 15.97 -20.69 11.51
N LEU A 10 15.55 -19.68 10.73
CA LEU A 10 14.13 -19.46 10.42
C LEU A 10 13.52 -20.63 9.64
N GLU A 11 14.28 -21.19 8.69
CA GLU A 11 13.89 -22.37 7.93
C GLU A 11 13.63 -23.57 8.85
N GLN A 12 14.51 -23.78 9.85
CA GLN A 12 14.32 -24.84 10.83
C GLN A 12 13.09 -24.61 11.71
N GLN A 13 12.82 -23.36 12.14
CA GLN A 13 11.64 -23.06 12.97
C GLN A 13 10.33 -23.31 12.24
N LEU A 14 10.24 -22.91 10.96
CA LEU A 14 9.02 -23.05 10.16
C LEU A 14 8.81 -24.46 9.60
N ALA A 15 9.85 -25.30 9.60
CA ALA A 15 9.79 -26.71 9.23
C ALA A 15 9.39 -27.65 10.37
N ALA A 16 9.23 -27.14 11.61
CA ALA A 16 8.82 -27.96 12.75
C ALA A 16 7.46 -28.64 12.47
N PRO A 17 7.29 -29.95 12.76
CA PRO A 17 6.08 -30.69 12.41
C PRO A 17 4.80 -30.01 12.93
N ALA A 18 3.77 -29.95 12.09
CA ALA A 18 2.47 -29.34 12.42
C ALA A 18 1.77 -29.96 13.64
N VAL A 19 2.18 -31.18 14.03
CA VAL A 19 1.65 -31.87 15.22
C VAL A 19 1.99 -31.13 16.52
N ASP A 20 3.07 -30.34 16.54
CA ASP A 20 3.53 -29.60 17.71
C ASP A 20 3.23 -28.09 17.63
N VAL A 21 2.97 -27.56 16.43
CA VAL A 21 2.73 -26.12 16.19
C VAL A 21 1.46 -25.92 15.38
N GLN A 22 0.49 -25.20 15.95
CA GLN A 22 -0.78 -24.91 15.27
C GLN A 22 -0.80 -23.53 14.56
N LEU A 23 0.09 -22.62 14.94
CA LEU A 23 0.17 -21.26 14.39
C LEU A 23 1.59 -20.69 14.54
N TYR A 24 2.08 -20.03 13.51
CA TYR A 24 3.31 -19.23 13.55
C TYR A 24 3.01 -17.74 13.60
N LEU A 25 3.70 -17.01 14.47
CA LEU A 25 3.74 -15.55 14.48
C LEU A 25 5.14 -15.10 14.04
N VAL A 26 5.24 -14.44 12.89
CA VAL A 26 6.52 -14.03 12.31
C VAL A 26 6.62 -12.51 12.35
N GLY A 27 7.49 -11.99 13.21
CA GLY A 27 7.68 -10.55 13.39
C GLY A 27 8.89 -10.00 12.64
N ALA A 28 8.73 -8.82 12.02
CA ALA A 28 9.84 -8.01 11.52
C ALA A 28 9.60 -6.52 11.81
N GLY A 29 10.66 -5.72 11.96
CA GLY A 29 10.50 -4.28 12.17
C GLY A 29 9.88 -3.57 10.95
N LEU A 30 10.23 -4.03 9.74
CA LEU A 30 9.76 -3.49 8.47
C LEU A 30 8.63 -4.33 7.89
N GLN A 31 7.74 -3.68 7.13
CA GLN A 31 6.64 -4.38 6.48
C GLN A 31 7.13 -5.43 5.45
N MET A 32 6.51 -6.61 5.45
CA MET A 32 6.93 -7.80 4.70
C MET A 32 6.16 -8.00 3.38
N LEU A 33 4.84 -7.83 3.40
CA LEU A 33 3.93 -7.98 2.27
C LEU A 33 3.89 -6.74 1.37
N PRO A 34 3.79 -5.49 1.87
CA PRO A 34 3.74 -4.32 1.01
C PRO A 34 5.01 -4.13 0.16
N ASP A 35 4.84 -4.06 -1.16
CA ASP A 35 5.89 -3.71 -2.11
C ASP A 35 5.55 -2.47 -2.97
N ASP A 36 4.40 -1.85 -2.68
CA ASP A 36 3.84 -0.71 -3.37
C ASP A 36 4.26 0.64 -2.75
N ARG A 37 4.98 0.60 -1.61
CA ARG A 37 5.43 1.80 -0.89
C ARG A 37 6.42 2.62 -1.72
N ALA A 38 6.01 3.81 -2.13
CA ALA A 38 6.92 4.72 -2.86
C ALA A 38 8.03 5.27 -1.96
N ILE A 39 7.73 5.53 -0.69
CA ILE A 39 8.63 6.10 0.32
C ILE A 39 8.61 5.19 1.55
N GLY A 40 9.76 4.98 2.18
CA GLY A 40 9.91 4.12 3.37
C GLY A 40 10.66 2.82 3.10
N GLU A 41 11.06 2.18 4.19
CA GLU A 41 11.79 0.92 4.20
C GLU A 41 10.81 -0.25 4.29
N THR A 42 10.86 -1.16 3.32
CA THR A 42 10.08 -2.40 3.35
C THR A 42 10.90 -3.56 2.79
N TRP A 43 10.47 -4.79 3.06
CA TRP A 43 11.04 -5.97 2.41
C TRP A 43 10.86 -5.93 0.88
N GLY A 44 9.87 -5.19 0.38
CA GLY A 44 9.70 -4.92 -1.05
C GLY A 44 10.92 -4.30 -1.73
N ARG A 45 11.78 -3.60 -0.98
CA ARG A 45 13.07 -3.09 -1.48
C ARG A 45 14.12 -4.17 -1.71
N PHE A 46 13.90 -5.38 -1.20
CA PHE A 46 14.80 -6.52 -1.28
C PHE A 46 14.07 -7.72 -1.90
N PRO A 47 13.70 -7.65 -3.20
CA PRO A 47 12.74 -8.58 -3.81
C PRO A 47 13.15 -10.05 -3.70
N ARG A 48 14.45 -10.37 -3.78
CA ARG A 48 14.93 -11.74 -3.59
C ARG A 48 14.74 -12.25 -2.16
N ALA A 49 15.02 -11.40 -1.16
CA ALA A 49 14.86 -11.76 0.24
C ALA A 49 13.38 -11.89 0.62
N ARG A 50 12.54 -10.99 0.11
CA ARG A 50 11.07 -11.07 0.26
C ARG A 50 10.53 -12.35 -0.38
N ALA A 51 10.92 -12.67 -1.61
CA ALA A 51 10.50 -13.89 -2.27
C ALA A 51 10.91 -15.16 -1.49
N ARG A 52 12.15 -15.21 -0.96
CA ARG A 52 12.61 -16.30 -0.09
C ARG A 52 11.77 -16.41 1.20
N LEU A 53 11.45 -15.28 1.84
CA LEU A 53 10.60 -15.27 3.03
C LEU A 53 9.21 -15.82 2.74
N MET A 54 8.57 -15.32 1.68
CA MET A 54 7.21 -15.73 1.33
C MET A 54 7.12 -17.19 0.89
N ASP A 55 8.11 -17.67 0.12
CA ASP A 55 8.21 -19.09 -0.21
C ASP A 55 8.32 -19.94 1.07
N LEU A 56 9.19 -19.53 1.99
CA LEU A 56 9.37 -20.23 3.26
C LEU A 56 8.10 -20.25 4.11
N VAL A 57 7.44 -19.10 4.29
CA VAL A 57 6.18 -18.99 5.07
C VAL A 57 5.06 -19.79 4.41
N SER A 58 4.95 -19.77 3.08
CA SER A 58 3.97 -20.59 2.35
C SER A 58 4.18 -22.09 2.59
N ARG A 59 5.43 -22.52 2.79
CA ARG A 59 5.81 -23.92 3.07
C ARG A 59 5.82 -24.28 4.56
N ALA A 60 5.53 -23.34 5.46
CA ALA A 60 5.52 -23.60 6.90
C ALA A 60 4.56 -24.75 7.26
N ALA A 61 4.83 -25.50 8.32
CA ALA A 61 4.00 -26.67 8.66
C ALA A 61 2.57 -26.30 9.10
N ALA A 62 2.38 -25.09 9.60
CA ALA A 62 1.12 -24.55 10.08
C ALA A 62 0.87 -23.16 9.45
N PRO A 63 -0.32 -22.58 9.60
CA PRO A 63 -0.57 -21.21 9.16
C PRO A 63 0.33 -20.21 9.87
N ALA A 64 0.53 -19.05 9.24
CA ALA A 64 1.35 -17.98 9.76
C ALA A 64 0.65 -16.63 9.68
N VAL A 65 0.85 -15.80 10.70
CA VAL A 65 0.53 -14.37 10.68
C VAL A 65 1.82 -13.58 10.80
N LEU A 66 1.99 -12.61 9.90
CA LEU A 66 3.11 -11.71 9.88
C LEU A 66 2.81 -10.48 10.75
N LEU A 67 3.80 -9.98 11.47
CA LEU A 67 3.68 -8.81 12.35
C LEU A 67 4.74 -7.79 11.97
N SER A 68 4.36 -6.53 11.80
CA SER A 68 5.31 -5.47 11.45
C SER A 68 5.03 -4.09 12.06
N GLY A 69 5.95 -3.16 11.81
CA GLY A 69 5.94 -1.81 12.35
C GLY A 69 6.58 -0.78 11.41
N ASP A 70 7.35 0.14 11.99
CA ASP A 70 8.12 1.23 11.35
C ASP A 70 7.31 2.36 10.66
N VAL A 71 6.20 2.04 10.02
CA VAL A 71 5.54 2.98 9.09
C VAL A 71 4.64 4.04 9.75
N HIS A 72 4.47 4.02 11.06
CA HIS A 72 3.69 4.98 11.86
C HIS A 72 2.21 5.08 11.44
N TYR A 73 1.62 3.96 11.04
CA TYR A 73 0.17 3.78 10.92
C TYR A 73 -0.15 2.30 11.13
N SER A 74 -1.44 1.98 11.21
CA SER A 74 -1.88 0.60 11.38
C SER A 74 -2.65 0.13 10.15
N GLU A 75 -2.42 -1.13 9.77
CA GLU A 75 -2.92 -1.69 8.53
C GLU A 75 -2.95 -3.22 8.62
N ILE A 76 -3.90 -3.84 7.90
CA ILE A 76 -3.90 -5.27 7.65
C ILE A 76 -3.82 -5.51 6.14
N THR A 77 -2.82 -6.28 5.74
CA THR A 77 -2.61 -6.69 4.35
C THR A 77 -2.61 -8.20 4.24
N ASP A 78 -3.17 -8.73 3.16
CA ASP A 78 -3.35 -10.16 2.98
C ASP A 78 -2.96 -10.58 1.57
N VAL A 79 -2.27 -11.71 1.45
CA VAL A 79 -1.89 -12.30 0.16
C VAL A 79 -2.30 -13.76 0.11
N ARG A 80 -2.59 -14.25 -1.09
CA ARG A 80 -2.78 -15.66 -1.37
C ARG A 80 -1.52 -16.22 -2.04
N CYS A 81 -0.91 -17.20 -1.42
CA CYS A 81 0.33 -17.82 -1.86
C CYS A 81 0.15 -19.28 -2.21
N ARG A 82 0.63 -19.70 -3.37
CA ARG A 82 0.69 -21.12 -3.78
C ARG A 82 2.07 -21.68 -3.46
N ALA A 83 2.11 -22.73 -2.64
CA ALA A 83 3.34 -23.42 -2.31
C ALA A 83 3.82 -24.27 -3.50
N ASN A 84 5.04 -24.02 -3.98
CA ASN A 84 5.63 -24.67 -5.15
C ASN A 84 5.71 -26.21 -5.05
N SER A 85 5.80 -26.77 -3.84
CA SER A 85 6.08 -28.21 -3.64
C SER A 85 4.88 -29.06 -3.23
N THR A 86 3.80 -28.48 -2.70
CA THR A 86 2.64 -29.24 -2.19
C THR A 86 1.35 -28.92 -2.92
N GLY A 87 1.33 -27.90 -3.79
CA GLY A 87 0.12 -27.43 -4.47
C GLY A 87 -0.89 -26.77 -3.54
N GLY A 88 -0.58 -26.64 -2.24
CA GLY A 88 -1.43 -25.99 -1.25
C GLY A 88 -1.45 -24.47 -1.46
N VAL A 89 -2.65 -23.90 -1.36
CA VAL A 89 -2.85 -22.45 -1.33
C VAL A 89 -2.97 -22.01 0.13
N LYS A 90 -2.23 -20.97 0.51
CA LYS A 90 -2.27 -20.37 1.84
C LYS A 90 -2.51 -18.88 1.76
N ASP A 91 -3.47 -18.43 2.55
CA ASP A 91 -3.66 -17.00 2.80
C ASP A 91 -2.74 -16.58 3.96
N ILE A 92 -1.95 -15.53 3.73
CA ILE A 92 -0.99 -14.98 4.67
C ILE A 92 -1.37 -13.54 4.93
N ALA A 93 -1.63 -13.25 6.21
CA ALA A 93 -1.93 -11.91 6.68
C ALA A 93 -0.70 -11.26 7.30
N GLU A 94 -0.61 -9.94 7.18
CA GLU A 94 0.31 -9.11 7.92
C GLU A 94 -0.45 -8.02 8.68
N VAL A 95 -0.21 -7.96 9.98
CA VAL A 95 -0.72 -6.91 10.86
C VAL A 95 0.41 -5.92 11.16
N THR A 96 0.25 -4.70 10.66
CA THR A 96 1.16 -3.59 10.94
C THR A 96 0.65 -2.82 12.14
N ALA A 97 1.42 -2.77 13.23
CA ALA A 97 1.03 -2.19 14.51
C ALA A 97 1.88 -0.93 14.85
N SER A 98 1.93 0.05 13.95
CA SER A 98 2.89 1.17 14.05
C SER A 98 2.27 2.51 14.53
N GLY A 99 0.95 2.61 14.69
CA GLY A 99 0.25 3.87 15.01
C GLY A 99 0.13 4.23 16.50
N MET A 100 0.90 3.64 17.42
CA MET A 100 0.62 3.71 18.87
C MET A 100 0.97 5.07 19.51
N THR A 101 2.13 5.65 19.18
CA THR A 101 2.59 6.91 19.79
C THR A 101 2.27 8.13 18.92
N HIS A 102 2.32 7.93 17.61
CA HIS A 102 1.99 8.92 16.61
C HIS A 102 1.56 8.22 15.32
N SER A 103 0.75 8.89 14.51
CA SER A 103 0.39 8.41 13.20
C SER A 103 0.45 9.50 12.12
N TRP A 104 0.59 9.10 10.85
CA TRP A 104 0.61 10.03 9.72
C TRP A 104 -0.69 10.85 9.59
N GLY A 105 -1.82 10.26 9.97
CA GLY A 105 -3.15 10.88 9.93
C GLY A 105 -3.47 11.76 11.14
N GLU A 106 -2.57 11.89 12.13
CA GLU A 106 -2.82 12.81 13.24
C GLU A 106 -2.79 14.29 12.83
N PRO A 107 -3.82 15.06 13.20
CA PRO A 107 -3.75 16.51 13.09
C PRO A 107 -2.68 17.03 14.05
N LYS A 108 -1.53 17.51 13.51
CA LYS A 108 -0.55 18.23 14.33
C LYS A 108 -1.16 19.56 14.77
N GLY A 109 -1.42 19.70 16.07
CA GLY A 109 -2.20 20.78 16.67
C GLY A 109 -1.84 22.21 16.23
N PHE A 110 -2.88 22.99 15.93
CA PHE A 110 -3.09 24.45 15.93
C PHE A 110 -2.02 25.45 15.42
N MET A 111 -0.81 25.05 15.01
CA MET A 111 0.17 25.96 14.41
C MET A 111 1.11 25.28 13.40
N GLY A 112 0.56 24.43 12.51
CA GLY A 112 1.38 23.58 11.61
C GLY A 112 0.88 23.40 10.17
N HIS A 113 -0.20 24.07 9.75
CA HIS A 113 -0.65 24.04 8.36
C HIS A 113 0.08 25.11 7.52
N ASN A 114 1.38 24.94 7.30
CA ASN A 114 2.06 25.69 6.25
C ASN A 114 1.65 25.13 4.88
N VAL A 115 1.47 26.02 3.89
CA VAL A 115 1.21 25.67 2.48
C VAL A 115 2.20 24.61 1.97
N PHE A 116 3.43 24.61 2.49
CA PHE A 116 4.48 23.63 2.20
C PHE A 116 4.13 22.19 2.60
N ASN A 117 3.39 21.97 3.68
CA ASN A 117 2.96 20.62 4.08
C ASN A 117 1.82 20.13 3.17
N LYS A 118 0.87 21.00 2.80
CA LYS A 118 -0.14 20.67 1.77
C LYS A 118 0.51 20.41 0.40
N LEU A 119 1.55 21.16 0.04
CA LEU A 119 2.34 20.89 -1.18
C LEU A 119 3.12 19.58 -1.07
N GLY A 120 3.59 19.23 0.13
CA GLY A 120 4.22 17.95 0.45
C GLY A 120 3.24 16.79 0.34
N ASP A 121 2.01 16.93 0.84
CA ASP A 121 0.94 15.94 0.72
C ASP A 121 0.53 15.75 -0.75
N VAL A 122 0.44 16.85 -1.51
CA VAL A 122 0.21 16.82 -2.96
C VAL A 122 1.41 16.19 -3.69
N GLY A 123 2.64 16.51 -3.31
CA GLY A 123 3.85 15.94 -3.88
C GLY A 123 4.02 14.45 -3.58
N ALA A 124 3.65 14.03 -2.37
CA ALA A 124 3.59 12.63 -1.97
C ALA A 124 2.49 11.92 -2.77
N ALA A 125 1.28 12.49 -2.84
CA ALA A 125 0.20 11.97 -3.69
C ALA A 125 0.63 11.83 -5.15
N ILE A 126 1.33 12.82 -5.73
CA ILE A 126 1.90 12.75 -7.09
C ILE A 126 2.97 11.67 -7.18
N SER A 127 3.88 11.56 -6.21
CA SER A 127 4.95 10.55 -6.20
C SER A 127 4.39 9.12 -6.13
N TYR A 128 3.40 8.88 -5.25
CA TYR A 128 2.66 7.62 -5.17
C TYR A 128 1.94 7.33 -6.48
N PHE A 129 1.29 8.34 -7.08
CA PHE A 129 0.57 8.20 -8.33
C PHE A 129 1.48 7.92 -9.54
N VAL A 130 2.65 8.53 -9.61
CA VAL A 130 3.68 8.24 -10.63
C VAL A 130 4.24 6.83 -10.46
N ASN A 131 4.40 6.35 -9.22
CA ASN A 131 4.87 4.98 -8.95
C ASN A 131 3.87 3.90 -9.45
N ASP A 132 2.55 4.18 -9.49
CA ASP A 132 1.53 3.28 -10.10
C ASP A 132 1.76 3.08 -11.59
N ILE A 133 2.01 4.20 -12.27
CA ILE A 133 2.06 4.24 -13.72
C ILE A 133 3.37 3.62 -14.21
N LEU A 134 4.45 3.80 -13.44
CA LEU A 134 5.79 3.37 -13.80
C LEU A 134 6.16 1.96 -13.32
N ASN A 135 5.37 1.33 -12.44
CA ASN A 135 5.67 -0.03 -11.95
C ASN A 135 4.81 -1.09 -12.67
N PRO A 136 5.31 -1.72 -13.76
CA PRO A 136 4.57 -2.72 -14.52
C PRO A 136 4.43 -4.08 -13.83
N ARG A 137 5.10 -4.29 -12.67
CA ARG A 137 5.15 -5.58 -11.96
C ARG A 137 4.84 -5.46 -10.47
N GLY A 138 4.33 -4.31 -10.02
CA GLY A 138 3.98 -4.10 -8.61
C GLY A 138 2.91 -5.08 -8.19
N PHE A 139 3.16 -5.77 -7.09
CA PHE A 139 2.18 -6.60 -6.43
C PHE A 139 1.15 -5.62 -5.83
N GLU A 140 0.12 -5.27 -6.61
CA GLU A 140 -0.89 -4.28 -6.24
C GLU A 140 -1.80 -4.84 -5.12
N LEU A 141 -1.28 -4.95 -3.91
CA LEU A 141 -2.08 -4.78 -2.71
C LEU A 141 -2.49 -3.31 -2.69
N THR A 142 -3.59 -3.02 -3.37
CA THR A 142 -4.15 -1.67 -3.49
C THR A 142 -4.53 -1.14 -2.12
N GLN A 143 -3.61 -0.43 -1.47
CA GLN A 143 -3.89 0.47 -0.35
C GLN A 143 -3.15 1.77 -0.57
N ARG A 144 -3.81 2.70 -1.27
CA ARG A 144 -3.24 4.01 -1.56
C ARG A 144 -3.94 5.10 -0.78
N VAL A 145 -3.09 5.96 -0.22
CA VAL A 145 -3.32 7.19 0.57
C VAL A 145 -4.25 8.23 -0.10
N LEU A 146 -4.68 8.00 -1.34
CA LEU A 146 -5.80 8.72 -1.93
C LEU A 146 -7.05 7.88 -1.74
N GLY A 147 -7.99 8.35 -0.91
CA GLY A 147 -9.29 7.72 -0.63
C GLY A 147 -10.23 7.53 -1.84
N CYS A 148 -9.69 7.37 -3.04
CA CYS A 148 -10.39 7.23 -4.31
C CYS A 148 -10.10 5.90 -5.03
N ALA A 149 -9.30 4.97 -4.48
CA ALA A 149 -8.95 3.72 -5.15
C ALA A 149 -9.27 2.46 -4.31
N TYR A 150 -10.57 2.16 -4.25
CA TYR A 150 -11.18 0.83 -4.45
C TYR A 150 -10.40 -0.43 -3.97
N ARG A 151 -10.45 -0.71 -2.66
CA ARG A 151 -10.88 -2.04 -2.19
C ARG A 151 -12.41 -1.96 -2.21
N ARG A 152 -13.08 -2.73 -3.07
CA ARG A 152 -14.52 -2.55 -3.39
C ARG A 152 -15.46 -2.76 -2.21
N ASP A 153 -14.94 -3.26 -1.08
CA ASP A 153 -15.81 -3.68 0.02
C ASP A 153 -15.73 -2.81 1.27
N ASN A 154 -14.63 -2.06 1.56
CA ASN A 154 -14.59 -1.05 2.64
C ASN A 154 -13.31 -0.17 2.62
N LEU A 155 -13.48 1.16 2.77
CA LEU A 155 -12.38 2.13 2.96
C LEU A 155 -11.73 2.03 4.36
N GLU A 156 -12.21 1.13 5.21
CA GLU A 156 -11.88 0.97 6.63
C GLU A 156 -10.58 0.16 6.84
N ASP A 157 -10.06 -0.48 5.80
CA ASP A 157 -8.95 -1.42 5.90
C ASP A 157 -7.56 -0.77 6.02
N TYR A 158 -7.49 0.55 5.92
CA TYR A 158 -6.29 1.36 6.11
C TYR A 158 -6.61 2.54 7.01
N THR A 159 -5.97 2.61 8.17
CA THR A 159 -6.15 3.74 9.08
C THR A 159 -4.82 4.46 9.22
N ALA A 160 -4.70 5.65 8.64
CA ALA A 160 -3.60 6.55 8.95
C ALA A 160 -3.70 7.11 10.38
N GLU A 161 -4.76 6.77 11.12
CA GLU A 161 -5.00 7.20 12.49
C GLU A 161 -4.18 6.40 13.51
N ARG A 162 -4.22 6.84 14.77
CA ARG A 162 -3.64 6.07 15.87
C ARG A 162 -4.41 4.78 16.03
N GLY A 163 -3.69 3.67 15.96
CA GLY A 163 -4.26 2.35 16.19
C GLY A 163 -3.20 1.38 16.68
N PHE A 164 -3.68 0.24 17.17
CA PHE A 164 -2.87 -0.90 17.55
C PHE A 164 -3.38 -2.14 16.80
N GLY A 165 -2.43 -2.93 16.31
CA GLY A 165 -2.72 -4.24 15.71
C GLY A 165 -2.98 -5.28 16.79
N VAL A 166 -4.03 -6.06 16.63
CA VAL A 166 -4.43 -7.14 17.53
C VAL A 166 -4.53 -8.44 16.73
N VAL A 167 -4.06 -9.53 17.32
CA VAL A 167 -4.22 -10.89 16.80
C VAL A 167 -4.92 -11.70 17.88
N ASP A 168 -6.22 -11.91 17.70
CA ASP A 168 -7.02 -12.77 18.57
C ASP A 168 -6.93 -14.21 18.06
N ILE A 169 -6.61 -15.14 18.96
CA ILE A 169 -6.43 -16.55 18.63
C ILE A 169 -7.42 -17.38 19.44
N GLU A 170 -8.36 -18.01 18.74
CA GLU A 170 -9.30 -18.96 19.31
C GLU A 170 -8.75 -20.38 19.11
N TRP A 171 -8.22 -20.95 20.19
CA TRP A 171 -7.64 -22.28 20.18
C TRP A 171 -8.74 -23.35 20.14
N GLY A 172 -8.67 -24.22 19.13
CA GLY A 172 -9.56 -25.36 18.95
C GLY A 172 -9.04 -26.65 19.58
N GLU A 173 -9.50 -27.79 19.06
CA GLU A 173 -9.00 -29.11 19.46
C GLU A 173 -7.56 -29.35 18.94
N ALA A 174 -6.81 -30.18 19.66
CA ALA A 174 -5.45 -30.53 19.29
C ALA A 174 -5.38 -31.13 17.87
N GLY A 175 -4.54 -30.56 17.01
CA GLY A 175 -4.38 -30.98 15.62
C GLY A 175 -5.26 -30.23 14.61
N THR A 176 -6.08 -29.28 15.04
CA THR A 176 -6.79 -28.34 14.15
C THR A 176 -6.13 -26.96 14.17
N PRO A 177 -6.03 -26.24 13.03
CA PRO A 177 -5.55 -24.86 13.05
C PRO A 177 -6.49 -23.99 13.89
N PRO A 178 -5.98 -23.06 14.72
CA PRO A 178 -6.82 -22.14 15.46
C PRO A 178 -7.49 -21.16 14.50
N ARG A 179 -8.65 -20.64 14.90
CA ARG A 179 -9.24 -19.50 14.22
C ARG A 179 -8.50 -18.26 14.66
N VAL A 180 -8.02 -17.47 13.70
CA VAL A 180 -7.26 -16.26 13.97
C VAL A 180 -8.00 -15.07 13.43
N THR A 181 -8.21 -14.06 14.27
CA THR A 181 -8.83 -12.80 13.87
C THR A 181 -7.83 -11.68 14.06
N THR A 182 -7.55 -10.92 13.00
CA THR A 182 -6.67 -9.77 13.03
C THR A 182 -7.50 -8.49 13.06
N LYS A 183 -7.15 -7.56 13.95
CA LYS A 183 -7.88 -6.30 14.11
C LYS A 183 -6.94 -5.12 14.15
N ILE A 184 -7.43 -3.97 13.69
CA ILE A 184 -6.88 -2.67 14.07
C ILE A 184 -7.87 -2.04 15.01
N VAL A 185 -7.40 -1.68 16.19
CA VAL A 185 -8.20 -1.01 17.21
C VAL A 185 -7.67 0.39 17.43
N GLY A 186 -8.57 1.37 17.44
CA GLY A 186 -8.27 2.77 17.62
C GLY A 186 -7.89 3.10 19.05
N LYS A 187 -7.30 4.29 19.26
CA LYS A 187 -6.92 4.79 20.60
C LYS A 187 -8.08 4.86 21.61
N ASP A 188 -9.31 4.91 21.13
CA ASP A 188 -10.56 4.93 21.89
C ASP A 188 -11.11 3.53 22.21
N GLY A 189 -10.41 2.48 21.77
CA GLY A 189 -10.83 1.09 21.92
C GLY A 189 -11.83 0.62 20.87
N ALA A 190 -12.21 1.46 19.90
CA ALA A 190 -13.09 1.04 18.81
C ALA A 190 -12.32 0.16 17.81
N THR A 191 -12.91 -0.96 17.41
CA THR A 191 -12.38 -1.74 16.28
C THR A 191 -12.57 -0.93 15.00
N LEU A 192 -11.46 -0.52 14.40
CA LEU A 192 -11.45 0.20 13.12
C LEU A 192 -11.46 -0.77 11.94
N LEU A 193 -10.84 -1.93 12.12
CA LEU A 193 -10.74 -2.98 11.11
C LEU A 193 -10.72 -4.35 11.79
N GLU A 194 -11.36 -5.34 11.16
CA GLU A 194 -11.37 -6.72 11.59
C GLU A 194 -11.34 -7.66 10.38
N ARG A 195 -10.48 -8.67 10.43
CA ARG A 195 -10.33 -9.71 9.41
C ARG A 195 -10.22 -11.07 10.06
N ASP A 196 -11.12 -11.97 9.69
CA ASP A 196 -11.10 -13.36 10.10
C ASP A 196 -10.27 -14.16 9.11
N LEU A 197 -9.15 -14.71 9.59
CA LEU A 197 -8.32 -15.65 8.87
C LEU A 197 -8.88 -17.05 9.12
N SER A 198 -10.01 -17.32 8.47
CA SER A 198 -10.47 -18.69 8.32
C SER A 198 -9.49 -19.40 7.40
N TYR A 199 -8.50 -20.10 7.96
CA TYR A 199 -7.57 -20.92 7.20
C TYR A 199 -8.35 -22.05 6.53
N SER A 200 -8.95 -21.77 5.38
CA SER A 200 -9.60 -22.79 4.59
C SER A 200 -8.51 -23.67 4.04
N ASN A 201 -8.51 -24.95 4.43
CA ASN A 201 -7.84 -26.01 3.68
C ASN A 201 -8.56 -26.16 2.33
N ALA A 202 -8.46 -25.15 1.46
CA ALA A 202 -9.01 -25.20 0.12
C ALA A 202 -8.05 -26.00 -0.76
N ALA A 203 -8.02 -27.31 -0.53
CA ALA A 203 -7.46 -28.27 -1.45
C ALA A 203 -8.47 -28.50 -2.58
N THR A 204 -8.64 -27.54 -3.50
CA THR A 204 -9.23 -27.79 -4.84
C THR A 204 -9.14 -26.53 -5.69
N GLU A 205 -8.30 -26.55 -6.71
CA GLU A 205 -8.71 -26.62 -8.12
C GLU A 205 -7.45 -26.65 -9.00
N GLY A 206 -7.40 -27.65 -9.89
CA GLY A 206 -6.25 -27.90 -10.74
C GLY A 206 -6.06 -26.81 -11.80
N SER A 207 -4.82 -26.37 -11.97
CA SER A 207 -4.38 -25.72 -13.21
C SER A 207 -2.85 -25.74 -13.29
N SER A 208 -2.37 -26.37 -14.37
CA SER A 208 -1.01 -26.40 -14.95
C SER A 208 0.21 -26.21 -14.05
N ALA A 209 0.94 -27.32 -13.83
CA ALA A 209 2.38 -27.30 -13.59
C ALA A 209 3.07 -26.59 -14.76
N GLY A 210 3.68 -25.42 -14.51
CA GLY A 210 4.26 -24.65 -15.60
C GLY A 210 4.89 -23.30 -15.27
N SER A 211 5.40 -23.06 -14.07
CA SER A 211 6.48 -22.07 -13.89
C SER A 211 7.22 -22.29 -12.58
N ASP A 212 8.54 -22.25 -12.61
CA ASP A 212 9.42 -22.14 -11.42
C ASP A 212 9.28 -20.76 -10.72
N SER A 213 8.18 -20.04 -10.95
CA SER A 213 7.94 -18.72 -10.39
C SER A 213 7.06 -18.84 -9.15
N PHE A 214 7.64 -18.47 -8.01
CA PHE A 214 6.92 -18.10 -6.80
C PHE A 214 5.62 -17.33 -7.11
N ASP A 215 4.48 -17.92 -6.73
CA ASP A 215 3.14 -17.46 -7.09
C ASP A 215 2.38 -17.04 -5.83
N CYS A 216 2.58 -15.79 -5.43
CA CYS A 216 1.66 -15.12 -4.52
C CYS A 216 0.93 -14.03 -5.30
N GLY A 217 -0.31 -13.76 -4.91
CA GLY A 217 -1.13 -12.69 -5.48
C GLY A 217 -2.07 -12.07 -4.45
N PRO A 218 -2.81 -11.03 -4.84
CA PRO A 218 -3.87 -10.47 -4.00
C PRO A 218 -4.97 -11.51 -3.74
N LEU A 219 -5.66 -11.41 -2.60
CA LEU A 219 -6.81 -12.27 -2.28
C LEU A 219 -7.94 -12.17 -3.33
N HIS A 220 -8.07 -10.99 -3.96
CA HIS A 220 -9.06 -10.70 -4.97
C HIS A 220 -8.38 -10.36 -6.30
N GLU A 221 -8.76 -11.06 -7.37
CA GLU A 221 -8.28 -10.72 -8.71
C GLU A 221 -8.92 -9.42 -9.20
N VAL A 222 -8.08 -8.48 -9.64
CA VAL A 222 -8.52 -7.29 -10.36
C VAL A 222 -8.40 -7.57 -11.85
N SER A 223 -9.52 -7.44 -12.58
CA SER A 223 -9.52 -7.69 -14.03
C SER A 223 -8.50 -6.80 -14.77
N ASP A 224 -7.90 -7.33 -15.83
CA ASP A 224 -6.94 -6.58 -16.64
C ASP A 224 -7.54 -5.31 -17.23
N LEU A 225 -8.83 -5.35 -17.61
CA LEU A 225 -9.55 -4.17 -18.09
C LEU A 225 -9.62 -3.08 -17.01
N GLN A 226 -9.89 -3.45 -15.76
CA GLN A 226 -9.94 -2.51 -14.65
C GLN A 226 -8.55 -1.89 -14.41
N ARG A 227 -7.48 -2.68 -14.46
CA ARG A 227 -6.09 -2.16 -14.37
C ARG A 227 -5.77 -1.19 -15.50
N VAL A 228 -6.17 -1.50 -16.73
CA VAL A 228 -5.97 -0.61 -17.89
C VAL A 228 -6.78 0.68 -17.73
N LEU A 229 -8.05 0.59 -17.35
CA LEU A 229 -8.91 1.76 -17.13
C LEU A 229 -8.36 2.67 -16.03
N GLN A 230 -7.86 2.10 -14.92
CA GLN A 230 -7.20 2.85 -13.87
C GLN A 230 -5.99 3.60 -14.40
N LYS A 231 -5.12 2.95 -15.19
CA LYS A 231 -3.96 3.61 -15.82
C LYS A 231 -4.38 4.74 -16.76
N VAL A 232 -5.41 4.55 -17.56
CA VAL A 232 -5.92 5.58 -18.50
C VAL A 232 -6.48 6.78 -17.74
N VAL A 233 -7.34 6.55 -16.75
CA VAL A 233 -7.89 7.62 -15.91
C VAL A 233 -6.76 8.34 -15.18
N ALA A 234 -5.78 7.61 -14.67
CA ALA A 234 -4.65 8.17 -13.96
C ALA A 234 -3.82 9.10 -14.84
N ILE A 235 -3.42 8.62 -16.03
CA ILE A 235 -2.70 9.42 -17.02
C ILE A 235 -3.52 10.66 -17.43
N GLY A 236 -4.83 10.51 -17.61
CA GLY A 236 -5.74 11.61 -17.93
C GLY A 236 -5.73 12.72 -16.87
N ILE A 237 -5.78 12.35 -15.58
CA ILE A 237 -5.71 13.30 -14.46
C ILE A 237 -4.37 14.03 -14.43
N ILE A 238 -3.24 13.33 -14.62
CA ILE A 238 -1.91 13.97 -14.72
C ILE A 238 -1.90 15.00 -15.84
N LEU A 239 -2.31 14.61 -17.05
CA LEU A 239 -2.30 15.51 -18.20
C LEU A 239 -3.17 16.75 -17.95
N LEU A 240 -4.31 16.59 -17.27
CA LEU A 240 -5.18 17.69 -16.88
C LEU A 240 -4.52 18.62 -15.84
N VAL A 241 -3.92 18.07 -14.79
CA VAL A 241 -3.26 18.84 -13.74
C VAL A 241 -2.05 19.59 -14.30
N PHE A 242 -1.09 18.90 -14.91
CA PHE A 242 0.12 19.53 -15.46
C PHE A 242 -0.19 20.43 -16.65
N GLY A 243 -1.16 20.04 -17.49
CA GLY A 243 -1.69 20.90 -18.55
C GLY A 243 -2.24 22.20 -18.00
N SER A 244 -3.07 22.14 -16.95
CA SER A 244 -3.62 23.35 -16.32
C SER A 244 -2.53 24.23 -15.69
N MET A 245 -1.53 23.65 -15.02
CA MET A 245 -0.39 24.39 -14.46
C MET A 245 0.41 25.10 -15.55
N LEU A 246 0.64 24.45 -16.69
CA LEU A 246 1.30 25.07 -17.84
C LEU A 246 0.50 26.24 -18.39
N HIS A 247 -0.83 26.10 -18.49
CA HIS A 247 -1.70 27.20 -18.93
C HIS A 247 -1.67 28.38 -17.96
N VAL A 248 -1.70 28.12 -16.65
CA VAL A 248 -1.58 29.16 -15.62
C VAL A 248 -0.22 29.85 -15.70
N LEU A 249 0.87 29.09 -15.86
CA LEU A 249 2.22 29.64 -15.99
C LEU A 249 2.33 30.54 -17.23
N LEU A 250 1.84 30.07 -18.39
CA LEU A 250 1.80 30.85 -19.63
C LEU A 250 0.96 32.11 -19.46
N PHE A 251 -0.18 32.03 -18.80
CA PHE A 251 -1.01 33.20 -18.50
C PHE A 251 -0.27 34.21 -17.62
N VAL A 252 0.36 33.78 -16.52
CA VAL A 252 1.11 34.66 -15.61
C VAL A 252 2.32 35.30 -16.29
N LEU A 253 3.00 34.59 -17.19
CA LEU A 253 4.15 35.12 -17.93
C LEU A 253 3.75 36.08 -19.06
N THR A 254 2.61 35.84 -19.73
CA THR A 254 2.18 36.64 -20.89
C THR A 254 1.27 37.80 -20.53
N LEU A 255 0.54 37.73 -19.41
CA LEU A 255 -0.38 38.79 -18.96
C LEU A 255 0.34 40.13 -18.70
N PRO A 256 1.48 40.19 -17.99
CA PRO A 256 2.18 41.45 -17.76
C PRO A 256 2.66 42.10 -19.06
N TRP A 257 3.19 41.30 -19.99
CA TRP A 257 3.66 41.78 -21.28
C TRP A 257 2.53 42.29 -22.18
N THR A 258 1.39 41.58 -22.20
CA THR A 258 0.19 42.02 -22.95
C THR A 258 -0.42 43.28 -22.36
N LEU A 259 -0.52 43.40 -21.03
CA LEU A 259 -0.96 44.61 -20.35
C LEU A 259 -0.01 45.81 -20.60
N LEU A 260 1.31 45.59 -20.58
CA LEU A 260 2.31 46.61 -20.90
C LEU A 260 2.19 47.10 -22.35
N ARG A 261 1.98 46.19 -23.31
CA ARG A 261 1.73 46.54 -24.72
C ARG A 261 0.44 47.35 -24.92
N LEU A 262 -0.63 46.99 -24.21
CA LEU A 262 -1.89 47.71 -24.28
C LEU A 262 -1.78 49.11 -23.66
N TRP A 263 -1.04 49.25 -22.56
CA TRP A 263 -0.78 50.54 -21.91
C TRP A 263 0.08 51.47 -22.78
N THR A 264 1.14 50.95 -23.42
CA THR A 264 1.98 51.75 -24.34
C THR A 264 1.23 52.18 -25.59
N ARG A 265 0.38 51.32 -26.17
CA ARG A 265 -0.49 51.70 -27.32
C ARG A 265 -1.52 52.78 -26.97
N ARG A 266 -2.09 52.77 -25.76
CA ARG A 266 -3.00 53.83 -25.28
C ARG A 266 -2.29 55.18 -25.09
N LYS A 267 -0.98 55.20 -24.85
CA LYS A 267 -0.19 56.44 -24.77
C LYS A 267 0.22 57.01 -26.13
N ILE A 268 0.23 56.17 -27.18
CA ILE A 268 0.69 56.56 -28.53
C ILE A 268 -0.49 56.99 -29.42
N THR A 269 -1.74 56.84 -28.97
CA THR A 269 -2.89 57.42 -29.69
C THR A 269 -2.85 58.95 -29.51
N PRO A 270 -2.59 59.74 -30.57
CA PRO A 270 -2.61 61.19 -30.46
C PRO A 270 -4.04 61.62 -30.12
N LYS A 271 -4.19 62.69 -29.33
CA LYS A 271 -5.46 63.43 -29.20
C LYS A 271 -5.84 63.99 -30.58
N GLU A 272 -6.44 63.18 -31.44
CA GLU A 272 -7.30 63.72 -32.49
C GLU A 272 -8.57 64.25 -31.84
N LYS A 273 -8.52 65.54 -31.49
CA LYS A 273 -9.57 66.53 -31.70
C LYS A 273 -9.28 67.77 -30.87
N LYS A 274 -8.84 68.83 -31.55
CA LYS A 274 -9.59 70.09 -31.72
C LYS A 274 -8.63 71.20 -32.15
N GLN A 275 -8.65 71.54 -33.42
CA GLN A 275 -8.46 72.93 -33.85
C GLN A 275 -9.21 73.19 -35.16
N GLN A 276 -10.13 74.15 -35.05
CA GLN A 276 -10.87 74.93 -36.05
C GLN A 276 -11.87 74.19 -36.95
#